data_AF-A0A397TLF0-F1
#
_entry.id   AF-A0A397TLF0-F1
#
_cell.length_a   1.000
_cell.length_b   1.000
_cell.length_c   1.000
_cell.angle_alpha   90.00
_cell.angle_beta   90.00
_cell.angle_gamma   90.00
#
_symmetry.space_group_name_H-M   'P 1'
#
loop_
_entity.id
_entity.type
_entity.pdbx_description
1 polymer ?
#
loop_
_entity_poly.entity_id
_entity_poly.type
_entity_poly.pdbx_seq_one_letter_code
_entity_poly.pdbx_strand_id
1 'polypeptide(L)'
;MADNTYAPIIIDDLISDVESKDLHEEISETLHKKYLSDSANESDEVEGILFGNFQRLISSMTLEIRGHIKYIHFIVDTGSPRTYVCKEVLKSYSQLFFADLKGLIPVRLNKRQISVKVSKDHFSDLNILGTDFLSTHRAQLFIDFDQRYFTIKFKTSQTQVAPSDIIEREEKECERIEREENECLEAERLEAECQEQELEGMTKSAWKV
;
A
#
# COMPACT_ATOMS: atom_id res chain seq x y z
N MET A 1 -5.71 24.72 48.96
CA MET A 1 -5.31 23.40 48.47
C MET A 1 -6.51 22.84 47.74
N ALA A 2 -6.49 22.79 46.41
CA ALA A 2 -7.57 22.20 45.63
C ALA A 2 -7.29 20.70 45.52
N ASP A 3 -8.23 19.89 46.02
CA ASP A 3 -8.29 18.45 45.82
C ASP A 3 -8.57 18.21 44.33
N ASN A 4 -7.51 17.99 43.57
CA ASN A 4 -7.57 17.69 42.14
C ASN A 4 -7.37 16.18 41.95
N THR A 5 -8.21 15.38 42.59
CA THR A 5 -8.27 13.94 42.32
C THR A 5 -9.06 13.72 41.02
N TYR A 6 -8.45 14.09 39.90
CA TYR A 6 -8.86 13.62 38.58
C TYR A 6 -8.57 12.13 38.54
N ALA A 7 -9.57 11.31 38.85
CA ALA A 7 -9.53 9.91 38.49
C ALA A 7 -9.47 9.84 36.95
N PRO A 8 -8.40 9.26 36.35
CA PRO A 8 -8.39 9.06 34.91
C PRO A 8 -9.61 8.21 34.58
N ILE A 9 -10.49 8.74 33.72
CA ILE A 9 -11.54 7.93 33.09
C ILE A 9 -10.78 6.77 32.45
N ILE A 10 -10.97 5.56 32.97
CA ILE A 10 -10.36 4.38 32.40
C ILE A 10 -10.89 4.29 30.97
N ILE A 11 -9.96 4.42 30.02
CA ILE A 11 -10.16 4.52 28.56
C ILE A 11 -10.79 3.23 27.97
N ASP A 12 -11.15 2.25 28.81
CA ASP A 12 -11.64 0.94 28.39
C ASP A 12 -13.10 0.94 27.87
N ASP A 13 -13.86 2.01 28.10
CA ASP A 13 -15.28 2.12 27.68
C ASP A 13 -15.47 2.98 26.41
N LEU A 14 -14.38 3.32 25.72
CA LEU A 14 -14.37 4.39 24.71
C LEU A 14 -14.92 4.01 23.34
N ILE A 15 -15.32 2.76 23.06
CA ILE A 15 -15.85 2.32 21.74
C ILE A 15 -17.04 1.36 21.93
N SER A 16 -18.10 1.82 22.60
CA SER A 16 -19.32 1.03 22.84
C SER A 16 -20.46 1.30 21.85
N ASP A 17 -20.31 2.30 20.98
CA ASP A 17 -21.31 2.76 20.00
C ASP A 17 -21.12 2.15 18.60
N VAL A 18 -20.08 1.35 18.39
CA VAL A 18 -19.85 0.62 17.14
C VAL A 18 -19.70 -0.86 17.45
N GLU A 19 -20.54 -1.68 16.86
CA GLU A 19 -20.54 -3.13 17.01
C GLU A 19 -20.05 -3.80 15.72
N SER A 20 -19.66 -5.08 15.83
CA SER A 20 -19.29 -5.89 14.67
C SER A 20 -20.39 -5.94 13.62
N LYS A 21 -21.66 -5.94 14.05
CA LYS A 21 -22.82 -5.90 13.16
C LYS A 21 -22.81 -4.66 12.25
N ASP A 22 -22.47 -3.50 12.79
CA ASP A 22 -22.41 -2.25 12.01
C ASP A 22 -21.36 -2.34 10.90
N LEU A 23 -20.24 -3.02 11.15
CA LEU A 23 -19.20 -3.26 10.14
C LEU A 23 -19.76 -4.04 8.95
N HIS A 24 -20.53 -5.11 9.21
CA HIS A 24 -21.11 -5.96 8.18
C HIS A 24 -22.27 -5.31 7.42
N GLU A 25 -23.03 -4.45 8.09
CA GLU A 25 -24.27 -3.86 7.57
C GLU A 25 -24.05 -2.38 7.19
N GLU A 26 -24.44 -1.44 8.06
CA GLU A 26 -24.56 -0.01 7.77
C GLU A 26 -23.27 0.62 7.21
N ILE A 27 -22.11 0.28 7.80
CA ILE A 27 -20.82 0.80 7.37
C ILE A 27 -20.44 0.25 5.99
N SER A 28 -20.71 -1.03 5.74
CA SER A 28 -20.45 -1.65 4.45
C SER A 28 -21.30 -1.05 3.33
N GLU A 29 -22.57 -0.76 3.63
CA GLU A 29 -23.49 -0.11 2.72
C GLU A 29 -23.02 1.32 2.41
N THR A 30 -22.70 2.10 3.44
CA THR A 30 -22.30 3.51 3.32
C THR A 30 -20.96 3.67 2.57
N LEU A 31 -19.98 2.80 2.82
CA LEU A 31 -18.68 2.83 2.14
C LEU A 31 -18.70 2.15 0.76
N HIS A 32 -19.82 1.56 0.36
CA HIS A 32 -19.97 0.75 -0.86
C HIS A 32 -18.90 -0.36 -0.98
N LYS A 33 -18.45 -0.88 0.17
CA LYS A 33 -17.40 -1.90 0.28
C LYS A 33 -17.83 -2.91 1.33
N LYS A 34 -18.12 -4.14 0.91
CA LYS A 34 -18.58 -5.20 1.81
C LYS A 34 -17.44 -5.66 2.72
N TYR A 35 -17.65 -5.63 4.03
CA TYR A 35 -16.69 -6.12 5.01
C TYR A 35 -16.33 -7.60 4.78
N LEU A 36 -15.04 -7.93 4.89
CA LEU A 36 -14.44 -9.26 4.64
C LEU A 36 -14.57 -9.81 3.20
N SER A 37 -15.12 -9.03 2.27
CA SER A 37 -15.16 -9.41 0.86
C SER A 37 -13.78 -9.34 0.23
N ASP A 38 -13.54 -10.19 -0.76
CA ASP A 38 -12.28 -10.22 -1.51
C ASP A 38 -12.15 -8.98 -2.42
N SER A 39 -10.92 -8.50 -2.58
CA SER A 39 -10.56 -7.46 -3.55
C SER A 39 -9.52 -7.99 -4.53
N ALA A 40 -9.62 -7.59 -5.79
CA ALA A 40 -8.61 -7.90 -6.80
C ALA A 40 -7.36 -7.02 -6.66
N ASN A 41 -7.52 -5.79 -6.16
CA ASN A 41 -6.46 -4.78 -6.12
C ASN A 41 -6.41 -4.08 -4.76
N GLU A 42 -5.22 -3.68 -4.34
CA GLU A 42 -5.04 -2.82 -3.18
C GLU A 42 -5.33 -1.35 -3.50
N SER A 43 -5.94 -0.64 -2.55
CA SER A 43 -6.15 0.81 -2.65
C SER A 43 -4.98 1.56 -2.02
N ASP A 44 -4.55 2.66 -2.65
CA ASP A 44 -3.55 3.56 -2.04
C ASP A 44 -4.21 4.73 -1.31
N GLU A 45 -5.34 5.22 -1.85
CA GLU A 45 -6.16 6.23 -1.22
C GLU A 45 -7.02 5.64 -0.11
N VAL A 46 -7.18 6.43 0.95
CA VAL A 46 -7.95 6.07 2.15
C VAL A 46 -8.97 7.16 2.37
N GLU A 47 -10.21 6.83 2.06
CA GLU A 47 -11.39 7.66 2.27
C GLU A 47 -12.32 6.95 3.24
N GLY A 48 -12.97 7.73 4.11
CA GLY A 48 -13.88 7.19 5.10
C GLY A 48 -14.94 8.19 5.52
N ILE A 49 -15.76 7.74 6.46
CA ILE A 49 -16.96 8.44 6.94
C ILE A 49 -16.87 8.74 8.44
N LEU A 50 -17.67 9.70 8.90
CA LEU A 50 -17.92 9.96 10.31
C LEU A 50 -19.20 9.24 10.74
N PHE A 51 -19.04 8.11 11.42
CA PHE A 51 -20.11 7.19 11.78
C PHE A 51 -20.63 7.38 13.21
N GLY A 52 -21.93 7.16 13.41
CA GLY A 52 -22.57 7.19 14.73
C GLY A 52 -22.61 8.58 15.39
N ASN A 53 -23.07 8.61 16.64
CA ASN A 53 -23.22 9.85 17.43
C ASN A 53 -21.87 10.42 17.88
N PHE A 54 -20.86 9.56 18.05
CA PHE A 54 -19.50 9.97 18.40
C PHE A 54 -18.65 10.31 17.18
N GLN A 55 -19.24 10.32 15.98
CA GLN A 55 -18.61 10.73 14.73
C GLN A 55 -17.29 10.00 14.47
N ARG A 56 -17.29 8.68 14.72
CA ARG A 56 -16.09 7.86 14.59
C ARG A 56 -15.61 7.84 13.16
N LEU A 57 -14.32 8.06 12.98
CA LEU A 57 -13.67 7.96 11.70
C LEU A 57 -13.58 6.48 11.31
N ILE A 58 -14.38 6.05 10.33
CA ILE A 58 -14.36 4.68 9.83
C ILE A 58 -13.97 4.67 8.35
N SER A 59 -12.95 3.90 8.01
CA SER A 59 -12.51 3.72 6.62
C SER A 59 -12.43 2.25 6.26
N SER A 60 -12.75 1.96 5.00
CA SER A 60 -12.52 0.64 4.40
C SER A 60 -11.15 0.59 3.74
N MET A 61 -10.31 -0.31 4.20
CA MET A 61 -8.93 -0.50 3.76
C MET A 61 -8.75 -1.93 3.23
N THR A 62 -7.84 -2.10 2.27
CA THR A 62 -7.45 -3.41 1.76
C THR A 62 -6.35 -3.99 2.64
N LEU A 63 -6.63 -5.11 3.28
CA LEU A 63 -5.65 -5.89 4.02
C LEU A 63 -5.21 -7.07 3.17
N GLU A 64 -3.91 -7.25 3.00
CA GLU A 64 -3.33 -8.37 2.29
C GLU A 64 -2.54 -9.26 3.26
N ILE A 65 -2.87 -10.54 3.21
CA ILE A 65 -2.15 -11.59 3.93
C ILE A 65 -1.90 -12.75 2.97
N ARG A 66 -0.62 -13.05 2.71
CA ARG A 66 -0.17 -14.14 1.83
C ARG A 66 -0.84 -14.13 0.44
N GLY A 67 -0.95 -12.96 -0.19
CA GLY A 67 -1.53 -12.81 -1.53
C GLY A 67 -3.05 -12.74 -1.58
N HIS A 68 -3.76 -12.92 -0.46
CA HIS A 68 -5.20 -12.72 -0.38
C HIS A 68 -5.49 -11.32 0.11
N ILE A 69 -6.32 -10.57 -0.62
CA ILE A 69 -6.69 -9.19 -0.30
C ILE A 69 -8.17 -9.13 0.06
N LYS A 70 -8.51 -8.54 1.21
CA LYS A 70 -9.90 -8.30 1.62
C LYS A 70 -10.14 -6.86 2.05
N TYR A 71 -11.38 -6.40 1.91
CA TYR A 71 -11.82 -5.13 2.49
C TYR A 71 -12.10 -5.29 3.99
N ILE A 72 -11.36 -4.52 4.79
CA ILE A 72 -11.45 -4.49 6.24
C ILE A 72 -11.79 -3.06 6.66
N HIS A 73 -12.82 -2.93 7.49
CA HIS A 73 -13.23 -1.63 8.02
C HIS A 73 -12.49 -1.37 9.33
N PHE A 74 -11.83 -0.22 9.40
CA PHE A 74 -11.07 0.21 10.56
C PHE A 74 -11.66 1.47 11.16
N ILE A 75 -11.74 1.50 12.48
CA ILE A 75 -11.90 2.73 13.25
C ILE A 75 -10.53 3.39 13.33
N VAL A 76 -10.41 4.62 12.84
CA VAL A 76 -9.18 5.42 12.92
C VAL A 76 -9.11 6.04 14.31
N ASP A 77 -8.16 5.58 15.11
CA ASP A 77 -8.00 6.00 16.50
C ASP A 77 -6.59 6.58 16.72
N THR A 78 -6.52 7.91 16.75
CA THR A 78 -5.28 8.64 17.05
C THR A 78 -4.85 8.52 18.52
N GLY A 79 -5.72 8.02 19.40
CA GLY A 79 -5.40 7.67 20.79
C GLY A 79 -4.78 6.28 20.93
N SER A 80 -4.93 5.40 19.94
CA SER A 80 -4.36 4.06 19.98
C SER A 80 -2.89 4.07 19.51
N PRO A 81 -1.93 3.58 20.34
CA PRO A 81 -0.53 3.47 19.93
C PRO A 81 -0.25 2.32 18.96
N ARG A 82 -1.23 1.44 18.71
CA ARG A 82 -1.05 0.20 17.93
C ARG A 82 -2.24 -0.05 17.01
N THR A 83 -1.97 -0.70 15.88
CA THR A 83 -3.01 -1.16 14.96
C THR A 83 -3.46 -2.57 15.35
N TYR A 84 -4.78 -2.79 15.40
CA TYR A 84 -5.40 -4.03 15.83
C TYR A 84 -6.38 -4.56 14.77
N VAL A 85 -6.41 -5.88 14.62
CA VAL A 85 -7.39 -6.61 13.80
C VAL A 85 -8.12 -7.63 14.66
N CYS A 86 -9.43 -7.77 14.46
CA CYS A 86 -10.23 -8.71 15.24
C CYS A 86 -10.02 -10.15 14.78
N LYS A 87 -10.44 -11.10 15.62
CA LYS A 87 -10.30 -12.54 15.33
C LYS A 87 -11.08 -12.95 14.08
N GLU A 88 -12.18 -12.28 13.78
CA GLU A 88 -13.00 -12.56 12.60
C GLU A 88 -12.22 -12.31 11.31
N VAL A 89 -11.51 -11.17 11.21
CA VAL A 89 -10.63 -10.87 10.09
C VAL A 89 -9.63 -12.00 9.88
N LEU A 90 -8.93 -12.41 10.94
CA LEU A 90 -7.92 -13.46 10.87
C LEU A 90 -8.50 -14.82 10.46
N LYS A 91 -9.68 -15.18 10.99
CA LYS A 91 -10.39 -16.42 10.61
C LYS A 91 -10.83 -16.42 9.16
N SER A 92 -11.19 -15.26 8.60
CA SER A 92 -11.63 -15.15 7.20
C SER A 92 -10.55 -15.57 6.20
N TYR A 93 -9.27 -15.54 6.59
CA TYR A 93 -8.16 -16.01 5.77
C TYR A 93 -7.93 -17.54 5.82
N SER A 94 -8.76 -18.30 6.57
CA SER A 94 -9.06 -19.77 6.56
C SER A 94 -7.91 -20.81 6.47
N GLN A 95 -6.67 -20.40 6.22
CA GLN A 95 -5.46 -21.22 6.00
C GLN A 95 -4.31 -20.77 6.90
N LEU A 96 -4.54 -19.75 7.73
CA LEU A 96 -3.60 -19.25 8.69
C LEU A 96 -3.85 -19.98 10.03
N PHE A 97 -3.15 -21.10 10.22
CA PHE A 97 -2.93 -21.63 11.57
C PHE A 97 -2.07 -20.61 12.34
N PHE A 98 -2.72 -19.62 12.96
CA PHE A 98 -2.09 -18.75 13.93
C PHE A 98 -1.93 -19.52 15.24
N ALA A 99 -1.02 -20.49 15.25
CA ALA A 99 -0.72 -21.31 16.41
C ALA A 99 -0.30 -20.47 17.64
N ASP A 100 0.08 -19.20 17.44
CA ASP A 100 0.25 -18.23 18.52
C ASP A 100 -0.23 -16.81 18.11
N LEU A 101 -1.53 -16.54 18.31
CA LEU A 101 -2.14 -15.20 18.26
C LEU A 101 -1.61 -14.21 19.33
N LYS A 102 -0.51 -14.54 20.00
CA LYS A 102 0.12 -13.73 21.06
C LYS A 102 1.13 -12.71 20.52
N GLY A 103 1.56 -12.88 19.27
CA GLY A 103 2.59 -12.05 18.63
C GLY A 103 2.05 -10.92 17.75
N LEU A 104 2.98 -10.15 17.19
CA LEU A 104 2.73 -9.24 16.08
C LEU A 104 2.54 -10.03 14.79
N ILE A 105 1.52 -9.68 14.01
CA ILE A 105 1.21 -10.32 12.73
C ILE A 105 1.66 -9.37 11.61
N PRO A 106 2.66 -9.73 10.80
CA PRO A 106 3.05 -8.93 9.66
C PRO A 106 1.98 -9.02 8.57
N VAL A 107 1.53 -7.88 8.07
CA VAL A 107 0.50 -7.74 7.05
C VAL A 107 0.82 -6.56 6.14
N ARG A 108 0.21 -6.51 4.95
CA ARG A 108 0.23 -5.33 4.10
C ARG A 108 -1.15 -4.67 4.12
N LEU A 109 -1.24 -3.43 4.60
CA LEU A 109 -2.47 -2.65 4.71
C LEU A 109 -2.38 -1.47 3.74
N ASN A 110 -3.26 -1.39 2.74
CA ASN A 110 -3.22 -0.39 1.67
C ASN A 110 -1.79 -0.18 1.13
N LYS A 111 -1.18 -1.23 0.59
CA LYS A 111 0.18 -1.26 0.00
C LYS A 111 1.33 -0.99 0.98
N ARG A 112 1.05 -0.89 2.28
CA ARG A 112 2.03 -0.52 3.31
C ARG A 112 2.25 -1.66 4.30
N GLN A 113 3.50 -2.00 4.55
CA GLN A 113 3.87 -3.06 5.50
C GLN A 113 3.67 -2.59 6.93
N ILE A 114 2.99 -3.38 7.75
CA ILE A 114 2.79 -3.09 9.16
C ILE A 114 2.70 -4.39 9.97
N SER A 115 2.98 -4.29 11.27
CA SER A 115 2.76 -5.36 12.23
C SER A 115 1.51 -5.06 13.06
N VAL A 116 0.46 -5.86 12.92
CA VAL A 116 -0.79 -5.67 13.67
C VAL A 116 -0.85 -6.58 14.90
N LYS A 117 -1.65 -6.18 15.89
CA LYS A 117 -2.02 -7.04 17.03
C LYS A 117 -3.43 -7.58 16.86
N VAL A 118 -3.73 -8.65 17.59
CA VAL A 118 -5.11 -9.14 17.68
C VAL A 118 -5.88 -8.28 18.69
N SER A 119 -7.06 -7.82 18.30
CA SER A 119 -7.98 -7.11 19.20
C SER A 119 -8.38 -7.99 20.39
N LYS A 120 -8.54 -7.36 21.57
CA LYS A 120 -8.86 -8.03 22.84
C LYS A 120 -9.86 -7.19 23.63
N ASP A 121 -10.38 -7.78 24.69
CA ASP A 121 -11.21 -7.11 25.70
C ASP A 121 -12.40 -6.36 25.04
N HIS A 122 -12.63 -5.09 25.38
CA HIS A 122 -13.82 -4.32 25.00
C HIS A 122 -13.95 -4.01 23.51
N PHE A 123 -12.91 -4.25 22.70
CA PHE A 123 -12.93 -4.05 21.25
C PHE A 123 -12.56 -5.34 20.49
N SER A 124 -12.75 -6.52 21.10
CA SER A 124 -12.31 -7.80 20.54
C SER A 124 -12.81 -8.09 19.12
N ASP A 125 -13.93 -7.48 18.75
CA ASP A 125 -14.65 -7.71 17.50
C ASP A 125 -14.49 -6.55 16.51
N LEU A 126 -13.70 -5.53 16.87
CA LEU A 126 -13.44 -4.34 16.06
C LEU A 126 -11.99 -4.28 15.57
N ASN A 127 -11.77 -3.56 14.48
CA ASN A 127 -10.43 -3.28 13.95
C ASN A 127 -10.08 -1.81 14.21
N ILE A 128 -8.89 -1.57 14.76
CA ILE A 128 -8.44 -0.24 15.17
C ILE A 128 -7.20 0.12 14.36
N LEU A 129 -7.24 1.24 13.64
CA LEU A 129 -6.09 1.81 12.96
C LEU A 129 -5.38 2.76 13.92
N GLY A 130 -4.22 2.35 14.41
CA GLY A 130 -3.47 3.10 15.41
C GLY A 130 -2.46 4.07 14.81
N THR A 131 -1.87 4.85 15.69
CA THR A 131 -0.83 5.83 15.35
C THR A 131 0.48 5.19 14.89
N ASP A 132 0.73 3.91 15.17
CA ASP A 132 1.89 3.20 14.61
C ASP A 132 1.83 3.13 13.08
N PHE A 133 0.69 2.80 12.51
CA PHE A 133 0.49 2.82 11.07
C PHE A 133 0.54 4.24 10.51
N LEU A 134 -0.20 5.17 11.13
CA LEU A 134 -0.30 6.56 10.66
C LEU A 134 1.06 7.27 10.67
N SER A 135 1.80 7.19 11.78
CA SER A 135 3.09 7.86 11.92
C SER A 135 4.19 7.23 11.05
N THR A 136 4.26 5.89 11.00
CA THR A 136 5.25 5.16 10.16
C THR A 136 5.14 5.57 8.70
N HIS A 137 3.92 5.77 8.22
CA HIS A 137 3.66 6.11 6.82
C HIS A 137 3.41 7.60 6.58
N ARG A 138 3.78 8.46 7.55
CA ARG A 138 3.69 9.92 7.45
C ARG A 138 2.30 10.39 6.98
N ALA A 139 1.27 9.78 7.54
CA ALA A 139 -0.11 10.04 7.23
C ALA A 139 -0.51 11.48 7.61
N GLN A 140 -1.38 12.07 6.80
CA GLN A 140 -2.04 13.34 7.04
C GLN A 140 -3.55 13.06 7.01
N LEU A 141 -4.21 13.34 8.12
CA LEU A 141 -5.65 13.14 8.30
C LEU A 141 -6.38 14.46 8.07
N PHE A 142 -7.33 14.46 7.14
CA PHE A 142 -8.19 15.60 6.82
C PHE A 142 -9.63 15.21 7.13
N ILE A 143 -10.30 15.98 7.98
CA ILE A 143 -11.65 15.68 8.46
C ILE A 143 -12.57 16.83 8.07
N ASP A 144 -13.69 16.49 7.43
CA ASP A 144 -14.78 17.42 7.18
C ASP A 144 -15.99 16.97 8.02
N PHE A 145 -16.26 17.73 9.09
CA PHE A 145 -17.36 17.45 10.01
C PHE A 145 -18.73 17.84 9.44
N ASP A 146 -18.79 18.84 8.54
CA ASP A 146 -20.04 19.27 7.91
C ASP A 146 -20.48 18.24 6.88
N GLN A 147 -19.55 17.80 6.05
CA GLN A 147 -19.79 16.80 5.01
C GLN A 147 -19.69 15.35 5.51
N ARG A 148 -19.31 15.15 6.77
CA ARG A 148 -19.19 13.84 7.45
C ARG A 148 -18.30 12.81 6.74
N TYR A 149 -17.21 13.27 6.13
CA TYR A 149 -16.19 12.39 5.53
C TYR A 149 -14.78 12.78 6.00
N PHE A 150 -13.83 11.88 5.76
CA PHE A 150 -12.41 12.16 5.96
C PHE A 150 -11.55 11.48 4.91
N THR A 151 -10.32 11.96 4.80
CA THR A 151 -9.29 11.37 3.93
C THR A 151 -7.99 11.22 4.70
N ILE A 152 -7.30 10.10 4.51
CA ILE A 152 -5.91 9.93 4.92
C ILE A 152 -5.02 9.98 3.68
N LYS A 153 -4.14 10.97 3.63
CA LYS A 153 -3.10 11.07 2.59
C LYS A 153 -1.78 10.62 3.18
N PHE A 154 -1.06 9.79 2.45
CA PHE A 154 0.30 9.44 2.82
C PHE A 154 1.24 10.26 1.97
N LYS A 155 2.29 10.81 2.58
CA LYS A 155 3.38 11.35 1.78
C LYS A 155 4.03 10.17 1.07
N THR A 156 3.80 10.06 -0.23
CA THR A 156 4.69 9.27 -1.08
C THR A 156 6.09 9.79 -0.80
N SER A 157 6.99 8.90 -0.41
CA SER A 157 8.38 9.10 -0.74
C SER A 157 8.40 9.23 -2.26
N GLN A 158 8.25 10.44 -2.79
CA GLN A 158 9.05 10.76 -3.95
C GLN A 158 10.45 10.39 -3.47
N THR A 159 11.00 9.31 -4.03
CA THR A 159 12.44 9.21 -4.09
C THR A 159 12.86 10.57 -4.62
N GLN A 160 13.39 11.42 -3.75
CA GLN A 160 14.12 12.60 -4.18
C GLN A 160 15.39 12.04 -4.82
N VAL A 161 15.23 11.43 -5.99
CA VAL A 161 16.28 11.42 -6.99
C VAL A 161 16.32 12.87 -7.40
N ALA A 162 17.40 13.58 -7.07
CA ALA A 162 17.53 14.96 -7.48
C ALA A 162 17.28 15.03 -8.99
N PRO A 163 16.63 16.09 -9.53
CA PRO A 163 16.42 16.21 -10.97
C PRO A 163 17.71 16.02 -11.78
N SER A 164 18.87 16.38 -11.20
CA SER A 164 20.20 16.12 -11.74
C SER A 164 20.48 14.63 -11.99
N ASP A 165 20.06 13.75 -11.09
CA ASP A 165 20.40 12.33 -11.15
C ASP A 165 19.47 11.57 -12.12
N ILE A 166 18.29 12.12 -12.42
CA ILE A 166 17.41 11.62 -13.50
C ILE A 166 18.01 12.02 -14.84
N ILE A 167 18.37 13.29 -15.01
CA ILE A 167 19.00 13.80 -16.23
C ILE A 167 20.31 13.06 -16.51
N GLU A 168 21.16 12.85 -15.51
CA GLU A 168 22.43 12.13 -15.71
C GLU A 168 22.23 10.64 -16.07
N ARG A 169 21.14 10.02 -15.60
CA ARG A 169 20.80 8.63 -15.98
C ARG A 169 20.22 8.55 -17.38
N GLU A 170 19.37 9.50 -17.77
CA GLU A 170 18.82 9.58 -19.12
C GLU A 170 19.92 9.91 -20.15
N GLU A 171 20.83 10.83 -19.83
CA GLU A 171 22.00 11.14 -20.68
C GLU A 171 22.91 9.91 -20.85
N LYS A 172 23.20 9.17 -19.77
CA LYS A 172 24.00 7.93 -19.85
C LYS A 172 23.33 6.83 -20.67
N GLU A 173 22.00 6.73 -20.61
CA GLU A 173 21.26 5.75 -21.40
C GLU A 173 21.20 6.15 -22.88
N CYS A 174 21.04 7.44 -23.19
CA CYS A 174 21.15 7.96 -24.55
C CYS A 174 22.56 7.72 -25.14
N GLU A 175 23.63 7.99 -24.37
CA GLU A 175 25.00 7.71 -24.80
C GLU A 175 25.26 6.21 -25.02
N ARG A 176 24.59 5.33 -24.25
CA ARG A 176 24.68 3.88 -24.43
C ARG A 176 24.00 3.45 -25.73
N ILE A 177 22.80 3.96 -25.99
CA ILE A 177 22.02 3.67 -27.20
C ILE A 177 22.78 4.17 -28.45
N GLU A 178 23.30 5.39 -28.43
CA GLU A 178 24.08 5.94 -29.55
C GLU A 178 25.37 5.14 -29.82
N ARG A 179 26.02 4.58 -28.78
CA ARG A 179 27.18 3.71 -28.96
C ARG A 179 26.79 2.38 -29.61
N GLU A 180 25.71 1.76 -29.13
CA GLU A 180 25.20 0.50 -29.68
C GLU A 180 24.75 0.66 -31.14
N GLU A 181 24.13 1.78 -31.49
CA GLU A 181 23.75 2.08 -32.88
C GLU A 181 24.97 2.27 -33.80
N ASN A 182 26.00 2.99 -33.33
CA ASN A 182 27.23 3.19 -34.11
C ASN A 182 28.02 1.88 -34.31
N GLU A 183 28.09 1.03 -33.28
CA GLU A 183 28.71 -0.30 -33.39
C GLU A 183 27.96 -1.19 -34.40
N CYS A 184 26.63 -1.11 -34.43
CA CYS A 184 25.80 -1.83 -35.41
C CYS A 184 26.06 -1.34 -36.84
N LEU A 185 26.10 -0.02 -37.06
CA LEU A 185 26.38 0.58 -38.36
C LEU A 185 27.79 0.26 -38.87
N GLU A 186 28.78 0.20 -37.98
CA GLU A 186 30.14 -0.17 -38.36
C GLU A 186 30.25 -1.66 -38.73
N ALA A 187 29.53 -2.54 -38.04
CA ALA A 187 29.45 -3.95 -38.41
C ALA A 187 28.81 -4.15 -39.80
N GLU A 188 27.71 -3.44 -40.09
CA GLU A 188 27.07 -3.48 -41.41
C GLU A 188 28.00 -2.98 -42.53
N ARG A 189 28.80 -1.93 -42.27
CA ARG A 189 29.78 -1.41 -43.25
C ARG A 189 30.87 -2.44 -43.55
N LEU A 190 31.40 -3.10 -42.52
CA LEU A 190 32.43 -4.13 -42.68
C LEU A 190 31.88 -5.37 -43.41
N GLU A 191 30.62 -5.76 -43.17
CA GLU A 191 29.97 -6.83 -43.92
C GLU A 191 29.80 -6.47 -45.40
N ALA A 192 29.41 -5.24 -45.72
CA ALA A 192 29.29 -4.76 -47.10
C ALA A 192 30.65 -4.73 -47.83
N GLU A 193 31.70 -4.24 -47.18
CA GLU A 193 33.07 -4.24 -47.73
C GLU A 193 33.58 -5.68 -47.97
N CYS A 194 33.24 -6.62 -47.10
CA CYS A 194 33.59 -8.04 -47.26
C CYS A 194 32.89 -8.66 -48.48
N GLN A 195 31.59 -8.39 -48.67
CA GLN A 195 30.83 -8.86 -49.83
C GLN A 195 31.35 -8.27 -51.16
N GLU A 196 31.77 -6.99 -51.16
CA GLU A 196 32.34 -6.34 -52.33
C GLU A 196 33.69 -6.97 -52.73
N GLN A 197 34.55 -7.28 -51.75
CA GLN A 197 35.82 -7.97 -52.01
C GLN A 197 35.62 -9.40 -52.54
N GLU A 198 34.60 -10.12 -52.08
CA GLU A 198 34.25 -11.44 -52.62
C GLU A 198 33.77 -11.36 -54.08
N LEU A 199 32.93 -10.38 -54.41
CA LEU A 199 32.46 -10.12 -55.79
C LEU A 199 33.62 -9.74 -56.74
N GLU A 200 34.56 -8.92 -56.27
CA GLU A 200 35.78 -8.61 -57.04
C GLU A 200 36.69 -9.83 -57.24
N GLY A 201 36.78 -10.71 -56.25
CA GLY A 201 37.52 -11.98 -56.34
C GLY A 201 36.91 -12.94 -57.37
N MET A 202 35.58 -13.04 -57.39
CA MET A 202 34.84 -13.88 -58.35
C MET A 202 34.90 -13.36 -59.79
N THR A 203 34.88 -12.04 -59.99
CA THR A 203 35.02 -11.45 -61.33
C THR A 203 36.42 -11.59 -61.89
N LYS A 204 37.49 -11.48 -61.08
CA LYS A 204 38.89 -11.70 -61.53
C LYS A 204 39.20 -13.16 -61.88
N SER A 205 38.47 -14.11 -61.31
CA SER A 205 38.61 -15.55 -61.60
C SER A 205 37.83 -15.99 -62.85
N ALA A 206 36.80 -15.25 -63.27
CA ALA A 206 36.03 -15.52 -64.49
C ALA A 206 36.74 -15.14 -65.80
N TRP A 207 37.86 -14.40 -65.75
CA TRP A 207 38.65 -13.97 -66.93
C TRP A 207 40.01 -14.70 -67.08
N LYS A 208 40.21 -15.80 -66.36
CA LYS A 208 41.30 -16.75 -66.61
C LYS A 208 40.77 -17.93 -67.44
N VAL A 209 40.61 -17.72 -68.74
CA VAL A 209 40.48 -18.77 -69.77
C VAL A 209 41.51 -18.49 -70.85
#